data_AF-A0A267T516-F1
#
_entry.id   AF-A0A267T516-F1
#
_cell.length_a   1.000
_cell.length_b   1.000
_cell.length_c   1.000
_cell.angle_alpha   90.00
_cell.angle_beta   90.00
_cell.angle_gamma   90.00
#
_symmetry.space_group_name_H-M   'P 1'
#
loop_
_entity.id
_entity.type
_entity.pdbx_description
1 polymer ?
#
loop_
_entity_poly.entity_id
_entity_poly.type
_entity_poly.pdbx_seq_one_letter_code
_entity_poly.pdbx_strand_id
1 'polypeptide(L)'
;MMKIFITGFLQVFFVAINTFFISKQFLVGSFISACLINLIWTYNVKKVAFGENRERYIYALGAGIGSLSGLKVSILISQLIL
;
A
#
# COMPACT_ATOMS: atom_id res chain seq x y z
N MET A 1 -10.25 2.13 21.86
CA MET A 1 -10.26 3.37 21.06
C MET A 1 -8.90 3.78 20.53
N MET A 2 -7.86 3.91 21.36
CA MET A 2 -6.52 4.33 20.92
C MET A 2 -5.92 3.46 19.79
N LYS A 3 -6.12 2.14 19.80
CA LYS A 3 -5.65 1.24 18.72
C LYS A 3 -6.23 1.60 17.35
N ILE A 4 -7.53 1.89 17.28
CA ILE A 4 -8.24 2.25 16.03
C ILE A 4 -7.77 3.61 15.53
N PHE A 5 -7.56 4.56 16.44
CA PHE A 5 -6.99 5.86 16.10
C PHE A 5 -5.60 5.72 15.46
N ILE A 6 -4.70 4.96 16.10
CA ILE A 6 -3.32 4.78 15.62
C ILE A 6 -3.31 4.04 14.29
N THR A 7 -4.08 2.96 14.13
CA THR A 7 -4.11 2.23 12.86
C THR A 7 -4.71 3.07 11.73
N GLY A 8 -5.77 3.85 11.99
CA GLY A 8 -6.32 4.79 11.02
C GLY A 8 -5.34 5.90 10.65
N PHE A 9 -4.69 6.51 11.65
CA PHE A 9 -3.66 7.54 11.45
C PHE A 9 -2.52 7.02 10.58
N LEU A 10 -1.91 5.89 10.95
CA LEU A 10 -0.79 5.33 10.20
C LEU A 10 -1.21 4.92 8.78
N GLN A 11 -2.40 4.36 8.62
CA GLN A 11 -2.90 3.96 7.30
C GLN A 11 -2.99 5.16 6.35
N VAL A 12 -3.62 6.27 6.78
CA VAL A 12 -3.76 7.47 5.95
C VAL A 12 -2.42 8.21 5.79
N PHE A 13 -1.58 8.22 6.83
CA PHE A 13 -0.23 8.79 6.78
C PHE A 13 0.63 8.13 5.69
N PHE A 14 0.65 6.79 5.63
CA PHE A 14 1.39 6.08 4.58
C PHE A 14 0.75 6.22 3.20
N VAL A 15 -0.57 6.39 3.09
CA VAL A 15 -1.23 6.71 1.82
C VAL A 15 -0.71 8.04 1.27
N ALA A 16 -0.64 9.09 2.09
CA ALA A 16 -0.14 10.39 1.66
C ALA A 16 1.32 10.31 1.17
N ILE A 17 2.17 9.58 1.89
CA ILE A 17 3.57 9.33 1.50
C ILE A 17 3.65 8.52 0.19
N ASN A 18 2.84 7.47 0.03
CA ASN A 18 2.83 6.67 -1.19
C ASN A 18 2.44 7.51 -2.41
N THR A 19 1.44 8.38 -2.28
CA THR A 19 1.05 9.31 -3.34
C THR A 19 2.21 10.20 -3.78
N PHE A 20 3.01 10.70 -2.83
CA PHE A 20 4.23 11.44 -3.15
C PHE A 20 5.24 10.56 -3.91
N PHE A 21 5.52 9.35 -3.44
CA PHE A 21 6.43 8.43 -4.14
C PHE A 21 5.97 8.06 -5.54
N ILE A 22 4.67 7.81 -5.73
CA ILE A 22 4.07 7.56 -7.05
C ILE A 22 4.29 8.76 -7.98
N SER A 23 4.03 10.00 -7.50
CA SER A 23 4.26 11.21 -8.29
C SER A 23 5.72 11.43 -8.69
N LYS A 24 6.66 10.92 -7.90
CA LYS A 24 8.11 10.96 -8.16
C LYS A 24 8.62 9.72 -8.87
N GLN A 25 7.73 8.80 -9.27
CA GLN A 25 8.08 7.52 -9.88
C GLN A 25 9.06 6.70 -9.02
N PHE A 26 9.06 6.91 -7.70
CA PHE A 26 9.97 6.24 -6.78
C PHE A 26 9.44 4.84 -6.42
N LEU A 27 9.81 3.86 -7.25
CA LEU A 27 9.32 2.47 -7.21
C LEU A 27 9.47 1.82 -5.81
N VAL A 28 10.66 1.88 -5.22
CA VAL A 28 10.96 1.21 -3.94
C VAL A 28 10.12 1.81 -2.81
N GLY A 29 10.03 3.14 -2.74
CA GLY A 29 9.19 3.81 -1.74
C GLY A 29 7.71 3.47 -1.91
N SER A 30 7.22 3.42 -3.15
CA SER A 30 5.83 3.05 -3.43
C SER A 30 5.52 1.60 -3.03
N PHE A 31 6.43 0.65 -3.31
CA PHE A 31 6.30 -0.73 -2.88
C PHE A 31 6.21 -0.86 -1.36
N ILE A 32 7.16 -0.26 -0.63
CA ILE A 32 7.23 -0.37 0.83
C ILE A 32 6.00 0.26 1.48
N SER A 33 5.62 1.46 1.06
CA SER A 33 4.45 2.15 1.61
C SER A 33 3.15 1.40 1.31
N ALA A 34 2.97 0.85 0.11
CA ALA A 34 1.82 0.01 -0.23
C ALA A 34 1.74 -1.26 0.63
N CYS A 35 2.87 -1.93 0.89
CA CYS A 35 2.95 -3.06 1.82
C CYS A 35 2.53 -2.65 3.24
N LEU A 36 3.06 -1.54 3.76
CA LEU A 36 2.75 -1.06 5.11
C LEU A 36 1.28 -0.69 5.29
N ILE A 37 0.69 0.03 4.33
CA ILE A 37 -0.75 0.37 4.32
C ILE A 37 -1.57 -0.91 4.45
N ASN A 38 -1.26 -1.93 3.64
CA ASN A 38 -2.04 -3.16 3.58
C ASN A 38 -1.81 -4.05 4.80
N LEU A 39 -0.59 -4.10 5.36
CA LEU A 39 -0.34 -4.74 6.66
C LEU A 39 -1.21 -4.12 7.74
N ILE A 40 -1.23 -2.79 7.86
CA ILE A 40 -2.08 -2.08 8.85
C ILE A 40 -3.55 -2.38 8.58
N TRP A 41 -3.96 -2.39 7.31
CA TRP A 41 -5.34 -2.66 6.91
C TRP A 41 -5.80 -4.07 7.31
N THR A 42 -4.92 -5.08 7.27
CA THR A 42 -5.25 -6.45 7.72
C THR A 42 -5.64 -6.51 9.20
N TYR A 43 -5.14 -5.61 10.04
CA TYR A 43 -5.53 -5.50 11.46
C TYR A 43 -6.85 -4.75 11.66
N ASN A 44 -7.28 -3.95 10.68
CA ASN A 44 -8.53 -3.19 10.72
C ASN A 44 -9.72 -3.97 10.11
N VAL A 45 -9.50 -4.83 9.12
CA VAL A 45 -10.57 -5.59 8.43
C VAL A 45 -10.72 -6.98 9.03
N LYS A 46 -11.87 -7.20 9.69
CA LYS A 46 -12.21 -8.48 10.35
C LYS A 46 -12.02 -9.70 9.44
N LYS A 47 -12.37 -9.64 8.16
CA LYS A 47 -12.29 -10.77 7.22
C LYS A 47 -10.85 -11.25 6.92
N VAL A 48 -9.90 -10.31 6.85
CA VAL A 48 -8.46 -10.62 6.64
C VAL A 48 -7.77 -10.88 8.00
N ALA A 49 -8.33 -10.34 9.08
CA ALA A 49 -7.84 -10.56 10.43
C ALA A 49 -8.00 -12.02 10.93
N PHE A 50 -8.88 -12.84 10.34
CA PHE A 50 -8.99 -14.26 10.68
C PHE A 50 -7.94 -15.15 10.01
N GLY A 51 -7.17 -14.62 9.06
CA GLY A 51 -6.05 -15.31 8.44
C GLY A 51 -4.81 -15.39 9.32
N GLU A 52 -3.98 -16.42 9.15
CA GLU A 52 -2.66 -16.52 9.79
C GLU A 52 -1.79 -15.30 9.45
N ASN A 53 -0.84 -14.96 10.31
CA ASN A 53 0.10 -13.86 10.07
C ASN A 53 0.80 -13.98 8.69
N ARG A 54 1.04 -15.21 8.21
CA ARG A 54 1.59 -15.47 6.87
C ARG A 54 0.71 -14.95 5.74
N GLU A 55 -0.60 -15.15 5.82
CA GLU A 55 -1.55 -14.67 4.81
C GLU A 55 -1.57 -13.15 4.75
N ARG A 56 -1.40 -12.48 5.89
CA ARG A 56 -1.31 -11.01 5.97
C ARG A 56 -0.06 -10.47 5.28
N TYR A 57 1.08 -11.14 5.46
CA TYR A 57 2.31 -10.76 4.74
C TYR A 57 2.18 -10.99 3.23
N ILE A 58 1.61 -12.12 2.81
CA ILE A 58 1.37 -12.41 1.39
C ILE A 58 0.41 -11.38 0.79
N TYR A 59 -0.68 -11.04 1.49
CA TYR A 59 -1.62 -10.00 1.08
C TYR A 59 -0.92 -8.64 0.89
N ALA A 60 -0.09 -8.24 1.86
CA ALA A 60 0.65 -6.98 1.78
C ALA A 60 1.69 -6.97 0.65
N LEU A 61 2.42 -8.06 0.44
CA LEU A 61 3.35 -8.21 -0.69
C LEU A 61 2.62 -8.11 -2.02
N GLY A 62 1.46 -8.74 -2.15
CA GLY A 62 0.59 -8.63 -3.33
C GLY A 62 0.21 -7.17 -3.60
N ALA A 63 -0.14 -6.41 -2.56
CA ALA A 63 -0.43 -4.99 -2.71
C ALA A 63 0.80 -4.15 -3.11
N GLY A 64 1.97 -4.46 -2.55
CA GLY A 64 3.23 -3.83 -2.96
C GLY A 64 3.54 -4.07 -4.44
N ILE A 65 3.45 -5.32 -4.90
CA ILE A 65 3.63 -5.68 -6.32
C ILE A 65 2.59 -4.97 -7.18
N GLY A 66 1.33 -4.92 -6.74
CA GLY A 66 0.26 -4.18 -7.42
C GLY A 66 0.58 -2.69 -7.57
N SER A 67 1.16 -2.05 -6.54
CA SER A 67 1.60 -0.65 -6.59
C SER A 67 2.73 -0.47 -7.62
N LEU A 68 3.70 -1.38 -7.67
CA LEU A 68 4.78 -1.34 -8.66
C LEU A 68 4.27 -1.52 -10.09
N SER A 69 3.41 -2.53 -10.33
CA SER A 69 2.84 -2.76 -11.65
C SER A 69 1.95 -1.60 -12.09
N GLY A 70 1.13 -1.08 -11.17
CA GLY A 70 0.28 0.09 -11.43
C GLY A 70 1.09 1.34 -11.77
N LEU A 71 2.18 1.60 -11.04
CA LEU A 71 3.08 2.72 -11.32
C LEU A 71 3.77 2.57 -12.69
N LYS A 72 4.26 1.37 -13.04
CA LYS A 72 4.83 1.11 -14.38
C LYS A 72 3.80 1.34 -15.50
N VAL A 73 2.58 0.85 -15.33
CA VAL A 73 1.48 1.09 -16.29
C VAL A 73 1.14 2.58 -16.37
N SER A 74 1.09 3.29 -15.24
CA SER A 74 0.85 4.74 -15.22
C SER A 74 1.91 5.49 -16.02
N ILE A 75 3.19 5.12 -15.90
CA ILE A 75 4.28 5.73 -16.67
C ILE A 75 4.09 5.47 -18.17
N LEU A 76 3.77 4.24 -18.55
CA LEU A 76 3.52 3.88 -19.95
C LEU A 76 2.33 4.67 -20.54
N ILE A 77 1.23 4.79 -19.80
CA ILE A 77 0.07 5.57 -20.21
C ILE A 77 0.45 7.06 -20.36
N SER A 78 1.21 7.62 -19.42
CA SER A 78 1.67 9.00 -19.52
C SER A 78 2.52 9.27 -20.75
N GLN A 79 3.36 8.31 -21.17
CA GLN A 79 4.18 8.42 -22.39
C GLN A 79 3.39 8.26 -23.70
N LEU A 80 2.20 7.65 -23.66
CA LEU A 80 1.35 7.50 -24.84
C LEU A 80 0.51 8.76 -25.10
N ILE A 81 0.13 9.46 -24.03
CA ILE A 81 -0.77 10.62 -24.08
C ILE A 81 -0.01 11.94 -24.26
N LEU A 82 1.21 12.05 -23.72
CA LEU A 82 2.08 13.24 -23.81
C LEU A 82 3.17 13.05 -24.86
#